data_AF-A0A958N670-F1
#
_entry.id   AF-A0A958N670-F1
#
_cell.length_a   1.000
_cell.length_b   1.000
_cell.length_c   1.000
_cell.angle_alpha   90.00
_cell.angle_beta   90.00
_cell.angle_gamma   90.00
#
_symmetry.space_group_name_H-M   'P 1'
#
loop_
_entity.id
_entity.type
_entity.pdbx_description
1 polymer ?
#
loop_
_entity_poly.entity_id
_entity_poly.type
_entity_poly.pdbx_seq_one_letter_code
_entity_poly.pdbx_strand_id
1 'polypeptide(L)' 'MKKIAVFIPCYNVARRIRKFLQSFDQETLSKIDTLICVDNASEDSTLKIVKDVKSKSPILKNKL' A
#
# COMPACT_ATOMS: atom_id res chain seq x y z
N MET A 1 -1.77 6.27 -22.19
CA MET A 1 -0.60 6.42 -21.29
C MET A 1 -0.27 5.07 -20.67
N LYS A 2 1.02 4.76 -20.49
CA LYS A 2 1.45 3.56 -19.75
C LYS A 2 1.28 3.83 -18.25
N LYS A 3 0.61 2.93 -17.53
CA LYS A 3 0.54 2.95 -16.06
C LYS A 3 1.50 1.92 -15.48
N ILE A 4 1.92 2.12 -14.24
CA ILE A 4 2.85 1.23 -13.54
C ILE A 4 2.16 0.46 -12.41
N ALA A 5 2.65 -0.75 -12.14
CA ALA A 5 2.33 -1.49 -10.92
C ALA A 5 3.47 -1.33 -9.92
N VAL A 6 3.15 -1.05 -8.65
CA VAL A 6 4.14 -0.81 -7.59
C VAL A 6 4.05 -1.93 -6.55
N PHE A 7 5.16 -2.61 -6.28
CA PHE A 7 5.26 -3.66 -5.26
C PHE A 7 6.00 -3.14 -4.03
N ILE A 8 5.44 -3.40 -2.85
CA ILE A 8 5.94 -2.82 -1.59
C ILE A 8 6.06 -3.93 -0.54
N PRO A 9 7.28 -4.43 -0.29
CA PRO A 9 7.52 -5.36 0.81
C PRO A 9 7.33 -4.65 2.14
N CYS A 10 6.60 -5.30 3.06
CA CYS A 10 6.23 -4.76 4.36
C CYS A 10 6.70 -5.72 5.45
N TYR A 11 7.48 -5.23 6.41
CA TYR A 11 7.86 -5.98 7.61
C TYR A 11 7.98 -5.03 8.80
N ASN A 12 7.08 -5.17 9.78
CA ASN A 12 7.06 -4.37 11.00
C ASN A 12 7.11 -2.84 10.78
N VAL A 13 6.26 -2.34 9.87
CA VAL A 13 6.20 -0.92 9.44
C VAL A 13 4.91 -0.21 9.89
N ALA A 14 4.20 -0.72 10.90
CA ALA A 14 2.88 -0.20 11.31
C ALA A 14 2.87 1.32 11.54
N ARG A 15 3.94 1.86 12.12
CA ARG A 15 4.06 3.29 12.44
C ARG A 15 4.12 4.21 11.21
N ARG A 16 4.54 3.71 10.05
CA ARG A 16 4.82 4.52 8.84
C ARG A 16 3.90 4.21 7.68
N ILE A 17 3.43 2.97 7.57
CA ILE A 17 2.74 2.47 6.38
C ILE A 17 1.47 3.28 6.05
N ARG A 18 0.70 3.75 7.04
CA ARG A 18 -0.48 4.60 6.80
C ARG A 18 -0.09 5.92 6.14
N LYS A 19 0.88 6.64 6.72
CA LYS A 19 1.34 7.94 6.19
C LYS A 19 1.94 7.78 4.80
N PHE A 20 2.71 6.70 4.59
CA PHE A 20 3.30 6.39 3.30
C PHE A 20 2.24 6.10 2.22
N LEU A 21 1.22 5.29 2.51
CA LEU A 21 0.14 5.02 1.56
C LEU A 21 -0.73 6.24 1.27
N GLN A 22 -0.75 7.22 2.17
CA GLN A 22 -1.47 8.48 2.04
C GLN A 22 -0.60 9.63 1.50
N SER A 23 0.70 9.42 1.27
CA SER A 23 1.60 10.48 0.82
C SER A 23 1.63 10.68 -0.69
N PHE A 24 1.01 9.77 -1.46
CA PHE A 24 0.92 9.92 -2.91
C PHE A 24 -0.03 11.05 -3.28
N ASP A 25 0.45 11.99 -4.10
CA ASP A 25 -0.40 13.03 -4.68
C ASP A 25 -1.23 12.50 -5.87
N GLN A 26 -2.20 13.30 -6.32
CA GLN A 26 -3.09 12.91 -7.42
C GLN A 26 -2.33 12.66 -8.74
N GLU A 27 -1.26 13.40 -9.00
CA GLU A 27 -0.44 13.21 -10.20
C GLU A 27 0.25 11.84 -10.19
N THR A 28 0.82 11.45 -9.05
CA THR A 28 1.47 10.15 -8.86
C THR A 28 0.44 9.02 -8.92
N LEU A 29 -0.70 9.18 -8.25
CA LEU A 29 -1.79 8.21 -8.29
C LEU A 29 -2.32 8.00 -9.71
N SER A 30 -2.35 9.04 -10.56
CA SER A 30 -2.80 8.91 -11.96
C SER A 30 -1.89 8.01 -12.81
N LYS A 31 -0.61 7.87 -12.42
CA LYS A 31 0.40 7.05 -13.11
C LYS A 31 0.42 5.60 -12.60
N ILE A 32 -0.15 5.33 -11.43
CA ILE A 32 -0.19 3.99 -10.80
C ILE A 32 -1.49 3.29 -11.19
N ASP A 33 -1.37 2.09 -11.76
CA ASP A 33 -2.52 1.22 -12.01
C ASP A 33 -2.91 0.44 -10.75
N THR A 34 -1.93 -0.20 -10.14
CA THR A 34 -2.12 -1.08 -8.99
C THR A 34 -0.95 -0.89 -8.01
N LEU A 35 -1.26 -0.74 -6.72
CA LEU A 35 -0.27 -0.81 -5.64
C LEU A 35 -0.45 -2.12 -4.88
N ILE A 36 0.63 -2.89 -4.69
CA ILE A 36 0.60 -4.21 -4.05
C ILE A 36 1.49 -4.19 -2.82
N CYS A 37 0.89 -4.20 -1.63
CA CYS A 37 1.62 -4.44 -0.39
C CYS A 37 1.77 -5.96 -0.18
N VAL A 38 3.01 -6.42 0.00
CA VAL A 38 3.36 -7.81 0.31
C VAL A 38 3.87 -7.85 1.74
N ASP A 39 3.11 -8.47 2.64
CA ASP A 39 3.51 -8.58 4.06
C ASP A 39 4.46 -9.78 4.25
N ASN A 40 5.61 -9.54 4.87
CA ASN A 40 6.61 -10.57 5.14
C ASN A 40 6.47 -11.11 6.56
N ALA A 41 5.28 -11.58 6.92
CA ALA A 41 4.95 -12.06 8.27
C ALA A 41 5.24 -11.02 9.36
N SER A 42 4.68 -9.81 9.23
CA SER A 42 4.80 -8.80 10.27
C SER A 42 4.11 -9.28 11.56
N GLU A 43 4.77 -9.07 12.70
CA GLU A 43 4.21 -9.36 14.03
C GLU A 43 3.49 -8.15 14.64
N ASP A 44 3.64 -6.98 14.02
CA ASP A 44 2.97 -5.75 14.42
C ASP A 44 1.63 -5.52 13.68
N SER A 45 1.05 -4.34 13.84
CA SER A 45 -0.22 -3.97 13.20
C SER A 45 -0.11 -3.63 11.69
N THR A 46 1.00 -3.93 11.01
CA THR A 46 1.21 -3.58 9.59
C THR A 46 0.08 -4.12 8.70
N LEU A 47 -0.19 -5.43 8.77
CA LEU A 47 -1.21 -6.06 7.95
C LEU A 47 -2.61 -5.48 8.22
N LYS A 48 -2.93 -5.19 9.48
CA LYS A 48 -4.21 -4.56 9.88
C LYS A 48 -4.36 -3.19 9.24
N ILE A 49 -3.32 -2.35 9.33
CA ILE A 49 -3.35 -1.00 8.77
C ILE A 49 -3.46 -1.02 7.25
N VAL A 50 -2.75 -1.93 6.56
CA VAL A 50 -2.86 -2.09 5.10
C VAL A 50 -4.29 -2.46 4.69
N LYS A 51 -4.93 -3.38 5.41
CA LYS A 51 -6.34 -3.76 5.17
C LYS A 51 -7.30 -2.58 5.40
N ASP A 52 -7.09 -1.77 6.44
CA ASP A 52 -7.88 -0.58 6.73
C ASP A 52 -7.76 0.52 5.64
N VAL A 53 -6.58 0.65 5.02
CA VAL A 53 -6.38 1.61 3.92
C VAL A 53 -6.97 1.07 2.62
N LYS A 54 -6.87 -0.25 2.39
CA LYS A 54 -7.43 -0.91 1.19
C LYS A 54 -8.95 -0.74 1.08
N SER A 55 -9.69 -0.85 2.19
CA SER A 55 -11.15 -0.64 2.17
C SER A 55 -11.56 0.76 1.72
N LYS A 56 -10.62 1.72 1.73
CA LYS A 56 -10.82 3.13 1.34
C LYS A 56 -10.17 3.49 0.01
N SER A 57 -9.45 2.57 -0.65
CA SER A 57 -8.69 2.87 -1.88
C SER A 57 -8.85 1.78 -2.94
N PRO A 58 -9.41 2.09 -4.12
CA PRO A 58 -9.70 1.09 -5.16
C PRO A 58 -8.44 0.56 -5.85
N ILE A 59 -7.32 1.29 -5.81
CA ILE A 59 -6.07 0.90 -6.47
C ILE A 59 -5.14 0.04 -5.58
N LEU A 60 -5.43 -0.04 -4.28
CA LEU A 60 -4.60 -0.75 -3.30
C LEU A 60 -5.00 -2.22 -3.22
N LYS A 61 -4.05 -3.11 -3.49
CA LYS A 61 -4.16 -4.55 -3.28
C LYS A 61 -3.15 -4.98 -2.21
N ASN A 62 -3.47 -6.06 -1.50
CA ASN A 62 -2.57 -6.66 -0.53
C ASN A 62 -2.48 -8.17 -0.79
N LYS A 63 -1.28 -8.73 -0.69
CA LYS A 63 -1.03 -10.18 -0.70
C LYS A 63 -0.32 -10.56 0.60
N LEU A 64 -0.75 -11.69 1.16
CA LEU A 64 -0.05 -12.40 2.23
C LEU A 64 1.15 -13.12 1.62
#